data_AF-A0A8J6LCJ5-F1
#
_entry.id   AF-A0A8J6LCJ5-F1
#
_cell.length_a   1.000
_cell.length_b   1.000
_cell.length_c   1.000
_cell.angle_alpha   90.00
_cell.angle_beta   90.00
_cell.angle_gamma   90.00
#
_symmetry.space_group_name_H-M   'P 1'
#
loop_
_entity.id
_entity.type
_entity.pdbx_description
1 polymer ?
#
loop_
_entity_poly.entity_id
_entity_poly.type
_entity_poly.pdbx_seq_one_letter_code
_entity_poly.pdbx_strand_id
1 'polypeptide(L)'
;MVFKVVRYVSWNEFLYQMLAKGEVEEIIVRPDIEIVTIILSEGAIIKGKKVDNRTYHMNVVDVNKFEDKLREAERRLGIQDGIPITYERGTDTAGKLLISLLIVAILISLLARSKSIRPPISMDTFTQLGRAKFTLVDPLTGPGKGVHFSDVAGLREAKLEVMEFVDYLKRPEHYKSLGAKVPKGALLLGPPGCGKTLLAKAVATEANVPFLSMNGSEFIEMIGGLGAARVRDLFKEARKRAPCIIYIDEIDAVGRKRSAQLGQSGASGEGEQTLNQLLVEMDGMASKESVVMLASTNRADILDKALLRPGRFDRHILIDFPDLIERKQIFELHLKSIALEDVPDFYSKRLAHLTPGFSGADIANVCNEAALHAARSKQKHVNRENLEYAVERLVGGTEKRNHAMSPQEKQVVAYHESGHALVGWMLEHTDALLKVTIVPRTNLALGFAQYIPRDQKLYTKEELFERMCMTLGGRERKMTWTK
;
A
#
# COMPACT_ATOMS: atom_id res chain seq x y z
N MET A 1 7.62 -10.69 -27.47
CA MET A 1 8.46 -10.58 -28.68
C MET A 1 9.89 -10.48 -28.20
N VAL A 2 10.66 -11.58 -28.27
CA VAL A 2 12.05 -11.62 -27.77
C VAL A 2 12.91 -10.80 -28.71
N PHE A 3 13.52 -9.72 -28.22
CA PHE A 3 14.47 -8.91 -28.99
C PHE A 3 15.72 -9.77 -29.28
N LYS A 4 15.81 -10.35 -30.47
CA LYS A 4 17.07 -10.96 -30.95
C LYS A 4 18.09 -9.84 -31.12
N VAL A 5 19.12 -9.83 -30.29
CA VAL A 5 20.23 -8.88 -30.38
C VAL A 5 20.93 -9.09 -31.73
N VAL A 6 20.78 -8.12 -32.63
CA VAL A 6 21.43 -8.10 -33.95
C VAL A 6 22.91 -7.84 -33.74
N ARG A 7 23.79 -8.74 -34.23
CA ARG A 7 25.24 -8.61 -34.11
C ARG A 7 25.86 -8.29 -35.48
N TYR A 8 26.59 -7.18 -35.54
CA TYR A 8 27.32 -6.76 -36.74
C TYR A 8 28.78 -7.20 -36.69
N VAL A 9 29.32 -7.62 -37.83
CA VAL A 9 30.72 -8.02 -37.99
C VAL A 9 31.37 -7.29 -39.15
N SER A 10 32.68 -7.06 -39.03
CA SER A 10 33.49 -6.46 -40.10
C SER A 10 33.95 -7.51 -41.11
N TRP A 11 34.31 -7.07 -42.32
CA TRP A 11 34.85 -7.94 -43.37
C TRP A 11 36.06 -8.76 -42.91
N ASN A 12 37.00 -8.14 -42.19
CA ASN A 12 38.20 -8.83 -41.70
C ASN A 12 37.85 -9.89 -40.64
N GLU A 13 36.90 -9.60 -39.76
CA GLU A 13 36.44 -10.55 -38.76
C GLU A 13 35.73 -11.73 -39.41
N PHE A 14 34.85 -11.47 -40.38
CA PHE A 14 34.23 -12.52 -41.19
C PHE A 14 35.28 -13.38 -41.90
N LEU A 15 36.24 -12.77 -42.60
CA LEU A 15 37.25 -13.47 -43.38
C LEU A 15 38.14 -14.38 -42.51
N TYR A 16 38.71 -13.86 -41.43
CA TYR A 16 39.73 -14.59 -40.67
C TYR A 16 39.16 -15.42 -39.51
N GLN A 17 38.03 -15.01 -38.93
CA GLN A 17 37.47 -15.69 -37.74
C GLN A 17 36.31 -16.62 -38.07
N MET A 18 35.70 -16.52 -39.25
CA MET A 18 34.56 -17.35 -39.64
C MET A 18 34.90 -18.14 -40.92
N LEU A 19 35.18 -17.44 -42.01
CA LEU A 19 35.38 -18.03 -43.34
C LEU A 19 36.63 -18.92 -43.39
N ALA A 20 37.79 -18.41 -42.97
CA ALA A 20 39.05 -19.16 -42.98
C ALA A 20 39.05 -20.38 -42.04
N LYS A 21 38.12 -20.44 -41.08
CA LYS A 21 37.97 -21.56 -40.15
C LYS A 21 36.95 -22.60 -40.61
N GLY A 22 36.25 -22.36 -41.72
CA GLY A 22 35.20 -23.24 -42.23
C GLY A 22 33.91 -23.24 -41.40
N GLU A 23 33.68 -22.18 -40.63
CA GLU A 23 32.56 -22.11 -39.67
C GLU A 23 31.27 -21.51 -40.28
N VAL A 24 31.31 -21.16 -41.56
CA VAL A 24 30.20 -20.51 -42.29
C VAL A 24 29.42 -21.57 -43.07
N GLU A 25 28.12 -21.62 -42.83
CA GLU A 25 27.19 -22.57 -43.45
C GLU A 25 26.50 -21.97 -44.68
N GLU A 26 25.98 -20.76 -44.57
CA GLU A 26 25.24 -20.07 -45.64
C GLU A 26 25.40 -18.55 -45.55
N ILE A 27 25.38 -17.89 -46.70
CA ILE A 27 25.38 -16.43 -46.79
C ILE A 27 24.11 -15.96 -47.49
N ILE A 28 23.29 -15.17 -46.80
CA ILE A 28 22.09 -14.55 -47.36
C ILE A 28 22.38 -13.09 -47.67
N VAL A 29 22.29 -12.72 -48.94
CA VAL A 29 22.55 -11.37 -49.42
C VAL A 29 21.21 -10.66 -49.62
N ARG A 30 21.06 -9.47 -49.01
CA ARG A 30 19.89 -8.60 -49.18
C ARG A 30 20.30 -7.30 -49.87
N PRO A 31 20.23 -7.24 -51.21
CA PRO A 31 20.70 -6.09 -51.98
C PRO A 31 19.98 -4.80 -51.61
N ASP A 32 18.68 -4.87 -51.32
CA ASP A 32 17.82 -3.70 -51.08
C ASP A 32 18.23 -2.86 -49.85
N ILE A 33 18.93 -3.48 -48.91
CA ILE A 33 19.35 -2.86 -47.64
C ILE A 33 20.87 -2.94 -47.43
N GLU A 34 21.63 -3.35 -48.45
CA GLU A 34 23.11 -3.43 -48.42
C GLU A 34 23.67 -4.26 -47.24
N ILE A 35 22.91 -5.26 -46.80
CA ILE A 35 23.28 -6.14 -45.69
C ILE A 35 23.46 -7.56 -46.17
N VAL A 36 24.56 -8.16 -45.74
CA VAL A 36 24.82 -9.59 -45.86
C VAL A 36 24.63 -10.25 -44.50
N THR A 37 23.84 -11.32 -44.48
CA THR A 37 23.61 -12.15 -43.30
C THR A 37 24.43 -13.42 -43.42
N ILE A 38 25.26 -13.68 -42.42
CA ILE A 38 26.14 -14.84 -42.33
C ILE A 38 25.52 -15.82 -41.33
N ILE A 39 25.32 -17.05 -41.77
CA ILE A 39 24.83 -18.15 -40.95
C ILE A 39 26.01 -19.09 -40.68
N LEU A 40 26.23 -19.39 -39.40
CA LEU A 40 27.31 -20.25 -38.95
C LEU A 40 26.82 -21.68 -38.67
N SER A 41 27.74 -22.62 -38.89
CA SER A 41 27.58 -24.04 -38.57
C SER A 41 27.32 -24.27 -37.08
N GLU A 42 26.68 -25.39 -36.76
CA GLU A 42 26.33 -25.71 -35.37
C GLU A 42 27.55 -25.87 -34.48
N GLY A 43 27.67 -24.98 -33.49
CA GLY A 43 28.76 -25.00 -32.53
C GLY A 43 30.02 -24.25 -32.94
N ALA A 44 29.92 -23.36 -33.93
CA ALA A 44 31.01 -22.54 -34.42
C ALA A 44 31.82 -21.83 -33.31
N ILE A 45 33.15 -21.78 -33.49
CA ILE A 45 34.08 -21.17 -32.53
C ILE A 45 34.65 -19.86 -33.08
N ILE A 46 34.11 -18.74 -32.61
CA ILE A 46 34.61 -17.40 -32.94
C ILE A 46 35.51 -16.90 -31.81
N LYS A 47 36.73 -16.45 -32.14
CA LYS A 47 37.71 -15.93 -31.16
C LYS A 47 37.95 -16.86 -29.96
N GLY A 48 37.93 -18.18 -30.19
CA GLY A 48 38.21 -19.19 -29.17
C GLY A 48 37.04 -19.49 -28.22
N LYS A 49 35.82 -18.97 -28.48
CA LYS A 49 34.62 -19.27 -27.71
C LYS A 49 33.52 -19.82 -28.63
N LYS A 50 32.80 -20.83 -28.14
CA LYS A 50 31.60 -21.35 -28.80
C LYS A 50 30.52 -20.27 -28.77
N VAL A 51 29.95 -19.93 -29.93
CA VAL A 51 28.89 -18.91 -30.02
C VAL A 51 27.51 -19.54 -29.97
N ASP A 52 26.62 -18.99 -29.15
CA ASP A 52 25.19 -19.40 -29.11
C ASP A 52 24.40 -18.82 -30.28
N ASN A 53 24.77 -17.63 -30.76
CA ASN A 53 24.10 -17.00 -31.90
C ASN A 53 24.77 -17.45 -33.20
N ARG A 54 23.97 -18.08 -34.07
CA ARG A 54 24.39 -18.53 -35.40
C ARG A 54 24.28 -17.49 -36.50
N THR A 55 23.62 -16.36 -36.24
CA THR A 55 23.34 -15.33 -37.25
C THR A 55 24.11 -14.05 -36.96
N TYR A 56 24.91 -13.62 -37.92
CA TYR A 56 25.64 -12.36 -37.90
C TYR A 56 25.31 -11.53 -39.14
N HIS A 57 25.42 -10.22 -39.04
CA HIS A 57 25.16 -9.30 -40.15
C HIS A 57 26.41 -8.48 -40.47
N MET A 58 26.58 -8.13 -41.74
CA MET A 58 27.67 -7.29 -42.22
C MET A 58 27.10 -6.27 -43.18
N ASN A 59 27.47 -5.00 -42.99
CA ASN A 59 27.14 -3.95 -43.94
C ASN A 59 28.15 -3.98 -45.08
N VAL A 60 27.68 -3.95 -46.32
CA VAL A 60 28.54 -4.01 -47.50
C VAL A 60 28.26 -2.83 -48.41
N VAL A 61 29.32 -2.08 -48.74
CA VAL A 61 29.25 -0.85 -49.54
C VAL A 61 28.76 -1.09 -50.98
N ASP A 62 29.05 -2.26 -51.54
CA ASP A 62 28.62 -2.63 -52.88
C ASP A 62 28.39 -4.14 -52.90
N VAL A 63 27.11 -4.52 -52.87
CA VAL A 63 26.69 -5.92 -52.87
C VAL A 63 27.07 -6.63 -54.17
N ASN A 64 27.15 -5.92 -55.30
CA ASN A 64 27.51 -6.53 -56.57
C ASN A 64 28.98 -6.96 -56.60
N LYS A 65 29.86 -6.22 -55.91
CA LYS A 65 31.29 -6.58 -55.74
C LYS A 65 31.54 -7.55 -54.59
N PHE A 66 30.53 -7.82 -53.78
CA PHE A 66 30.64 -8.69 -52.61
C PHE A 66 30.92 -10.12 -53.02
N GLU A 67 30.13 -10.64 -53.97
CA GLU A 67 30.28 -12.01 -54.46
C GLU A 67 31.66 -12.21 -55.08
N ASP A 68 32.11 -11.28 -55.93
CA ASP A 68 33.45 -11.33 -56.54
C ASP A 68 34.57 -11.38 -55.49
N LYS A 69 34.49 -10.53 -54.45
CA LYS A 69 35.45 -10.50 -53.34
C LYS A 69 35.41 -11.77 -52.50
N LEU A 70 34.24 -12.34 -52.29
CA LEU A 70 34.06 -13.59 -51.57
C LEU A 70 34.69 -14.75 -52.36
N ARG A 71 34.42 -14.88 -53.65
CA ARG A 71 35.01 -15.91 -54.52
C ARG A 71 36.53 -15.75 -54.67
N GLU A 72 37.05 -14.53 -54.66
CA GLU A 72 38.50 -14.27 -54.61
C GLU A 72 39.10 -14.72 -53.27
N ALA A 73 38.43 -14.43 -52.16
CA ALA A 73 38.83 -14.88 -50.83
C ALA A 73 38.82 -16.41 -50.68
N GLU A 74 37.78 -17.09 -51.15
CA GLU A 74 37.69 -18.57 -51.17
C GLU A 74 38.85 -19.19 -51.96
N ARG A 75 39.19 -18.62 -53.13
CA ARG A 75 40.34 -19.06 -53.94
C ARG A 75 41.68 -18.88 -53.22
N ARG A 76 41.88 -17.76 -52.51
CA ARG A 76 43.10 -17.52 -51.70
C ARG A 76 43.21 -18.48 -50.52
N LEU A 77 42.08 -18.92 -49.97
CA LEU A 77 42.01 -19.83 -48.83
C LEU A 77 42.00 -21.32 -49.24
N GLY A 78 41.94 -21.63 -50.54
CA GLY A 78 41.99 -23.00 -51.06
C GLY A 78 40.71 -23.81 -50.82
N ILE A 79 39.57 -23.15 -50.64
CA ILE A 79 38.27 -23.79 -50.38
C ILE A 79 37.74 -24.35 -51.72
N GLN A 80 37.51 -25.67 -51.80
CA GLN A 80 37.10 -26.35 -53.04
C GLN A 80 35.57 -26.36 -53.26
N ASP A 81 34.79 -26.44 -52.18
CA ASP A 81 33.34 -26.32 -52.21
C ASP A 81 32.95 -24.92 -51.74
N GLY A 82 32.56 -24.05 -52.68
CA GLY A 82 32.17 -22.67 -52.37
C GLY A 82 30.90 -22.61 -51.50
N ILE A 83 30.81 -21.60 -50.64
CA ILE A 83 29.66 -21.44 -49.73
C ILE A 83 28.42 -21.02 -50.53
N PRO A 84 27.23 -21.56 -50.21
CA PRO A 84 25.98 -21.18 -50.87
C PRO A 84 25.61 -19.72 -50.56
N ILE A 85 25.23 -18.99 -51.61
CA ILE A 85 24.76 -17.60 -51.53
C ILE A 85 23.30 -17.54 -51.96
N THR A 86 22.42 -17.09 -51.06
CA THR A 86 20.99 -16.93 -51.32
C THR A 86 20.64 -15.44 -51.40
N TYR A 87 20.02 -15.00 -52.49
CA TYR A 87 19.59 -13.61 -52.67
C TYR A 87 18.13 -13.43 -52.25
N GLU A 88 17.89 -12.70 -51.16
CA GLU A 88 16.55 -12.32 -50.72
C GLU A 88 16.28 -10.85 -51.08
N ARG A 89 15.32 -10.62 -51.99
CA ARG A 89 14.76 -9.28 -52.23
C ARG A 89 13.51 -9.09 -51.37
N GLY A 90 13.51 -8.05 -50.57
CA GLY A 90 12.40 -7.74 -49.67
C GLY A 90 11.14 -7.41 -50.47
N THR A 91 10.08 -8.18 -50.29
CA THR A 91 8.79 -7.90 -50.95
C THR A 91 8.24 -6.53 -50.54
N ASP A 92 8.24 -5.63 -51.51
CA ASP A 92 7.71 -4.26 -51.58
C ASP A 92 6.96 -3.77 -50.32
N THR A 93 7.74 -3.29 -49.35
CA THR A 93 7.24 -2.66 -48.12
C THR A 93 6.53 -1.34 -48.40
N ALA A 94 6.91 -0.65 -49.48
CA ALA A 94 6.27 0.60 -49.90
C ALA A 94 4.82 0.38 -50.36
N GLY A 95 4.57 -0.68 -51.15
CA GLY A 95 3.22 -1.06 -51.57
C GLY A 95 2.30 -1.40 -50.39
N LYS A 96 2.82 -2.13 -49.39
CA LYS A 96 2.06 -2.48 -48.17
C LYS A 96 1.76 -1.25 -47.30
N LEU A 97 2.69 -0.30 -47.20
CA LEU A 97 2.47 0.95 -46.47
C LEU A 97 1.43 1.84 -47.16
N LEU A 98 1.47 1.96 -48.49
CA LEU A 98 0.48 2.72 -49.25
C LEU A 98 -0.93 2.14 -49.10
N ILE A 99 -1.09 0.82 -49.19
CA ILE A 99 -2.39 0.15 -48.99
C ILE A 99 -2.88 0.36 -47.54
N SER A 100 -2.00 0.28 -46.54
CA SER A 100 -2.37 0.51 -45.15
C SER A 100 -2.81 1.96 -44.89
N LEU A 101 -2.13 2.95 -45.48
CA LEU A 101 -2.50 4.37 -45.39
C LEU A 101 -3.85 4.64 -46.07
N LEU A 102 -4.12 3.96 -47.19
CA LEU A 102 -5.36 4.10 -47.93
C LEU A 102 -6.54 3.50 -47.15
N ILE A 103 -6.35 2.38 -46.46
CA ILE A 103 -7.35 1.80 -45.55
C ILE A 103 -7.63 2.74 -44.38
N VAL A 104 -6.59 3.32 -43.77
CA VAL A 104 -6.74 4.29 -42.66
C VAL A 104 -7.47 5.56 -43.11
N ALA A 105 -7.15 6.08 -44.29
CA ALA A 105 -7.81 7.26 -44.86
C ALA A 105 -9.31 6.99 -45.15
N ILE A 106 -9.65 5.81 -45.66
CA ILE A 106 -11.04 5.38 -45.87
C ILE A 106 -11.78 5.26 -44.54
N LEU A 107 -11.13 4.70 -43.50
CA LEU A 107 -11.71 4.56 -42.17
C LEU A 107 -11.99 5.93 -41.51
N ILE A 108 -11.07 6.89 -41.64
CA ILE A 108 -11.25 8.26 -41.15
C ILE A 108 -12.37 8.97 -41.91
N SER A 109 -12.48 8.78 -43.23
CA SER A 109 -13.56 9.34 -44.06
C SER A 109 -14.94 8.79 -43.71
N LEU A 110 -15.02 7.48 -43.42
CA LEU A 110 -16.25 6.83 -42.94
C LEU A 110 -16.66 7.33 -41.54
N LEU A 111 -15.69 7.50 -40.63
CA LEU A 111 -15.94 8.04 -39.29
C LEU A 111 -16.36 9.53 -39.35
N ALA A 112 -15.74 10.33 -40.22
CA ALA A 112 -16.07 11.75 -40.41
C ALA A 112 -17.46 11.99 -41.04
N ARG A 113 -17.98 11.02 -41.81
CA ARG A 113 -19.35 11.07 -42.37
C ARG A 113 -20.43 10.69 -41.37
N SER A 114 -20.08 10.01 -40.28
CA SER A 114 -21.00 9.80 -39.17
C SER A 114 -21.00 11.05 -38.27
N LYS A 115 -22.09 11.82 -38.27
CA LYS A 115 -22.26 13.05 -37.46
C LYS A 115 -22.34 12.80 -35.93
N SER A 116 -21.71 11.74 -35.41
CA SER A 116 -21.75 11.42 -33.97
C SER A 116 -20.55 10.59 -33.48
N ILE A 117 -19.33 10.93 -33.90
CA ILE A 117 -18.13 10.31 -33.31
C ILE A 117 -17.16 11.41 -32.86
N ARG A 118 -17.17 11.63 -31.54
CA ARG A 118 -16.16 12.42 -30.83
C ARG A 118 -14.80 11.71 -30.97
N PRO A 119 -13.68 12.43 -31.14
CA PRO A 119 -12.35 11.82 -31.24
C PRO A 119 -12.04 10.99 -29.97
N PRO A 120 -11.29 9.87 -30.09
CA PRO A 120 -11.18 8.87 -29.04
C PRO A 120 -10.37 9.33 -27.81
N ILE A 121 -9.73 10.51 -27.87
CA ILE A 121 -9.07 11.13 -26.73
C ILE A 121 -9.32 12.64 -26.81
N SER A 122 -10.29 13.12 -26.05
CA SER A 122 -10.59 14.55 -25.93
C SER A 122 -9.70 15.21 -24.87
N MET A 123 -9.33 16.48 -25.05
CA MET A 123 -8.70 17.29 -23.99
C MET A 123 -9.57 17.35 -22.72
N ASP A 124 -10.88 17.18 -22.86
CA ASP A 124 -11.81 17.04 -21.73
C ASP A 124 -11.53 15.78 -20.91
N THR A 125 -11.10 14.67 -21.52
CA THR A 125 -10.74 13.45 -20.79
C THR A 125 -9.50 13.65 -19.94
N PHE A 126 -8.46 14.32 -20.46
CA PHE A 126 -7.28 14.69 -19.66
C PHE A 126 -7.61 15.68 -18.54
N THR A 127 -8.50 16.63 -18.81
CA THR A 127 -8.95 17.60 -17.81
C THR A 127 -9.80 16.94 -16.71
N GLN A 128 -10.61 15.93 -17.06
CA GLN A 128 -11.36 15.13 -16.09
C GLN A 128 -10.46 14.21 -15.24
N LEU A 129 -9.38 13.67 -15.81
CA LEU A 129 -8.40 12.84 -15.10
C LEU A 129 -7.57 13.60 -14.06
N GLY A 130 -7.36 14.91 -14.28
CA GLY A 130 -6.64 15.80 -13.36
C GLY A 130 -7.50 16.36 -12.21
N ARG A 131 -8.82 16.14 -12.22
CA ARG A 131 -9.69 16.58 -11.12
C ARG A 131 -9.45 15.76 -9.85
N ALA A 132 -9.46 16.44 -8.72
CA ALA A 132 -9.36 15.79 -7.43
C ALA A 132 -10.63 14.98 -7.15
N LYS A 133 -10.50 13.66 -6.98
CA LYS A 133 -11.58 12.81 -6.47
C LYS A 133 -11.58 12.92 -4.95
N PHE A 134 -12.17 13.97 -4.39
CA PHE A 134 -12.33 14.12 -2.94
C PHE A 134 -13.77 13.82 -2.52
N THR A 135 -13.92 13.29 -1.32
CA THR A 135 -15.23 13.16 -0.68
C THR A 135 -15.55 14.48 0.00
N LEU A 136 -16.58 15.17 -0.49
CA LEU A 136 -17.11 16.37 0.14
C LEU A 136 -18.23 15.99 1.11
N VAL A 137 -18.04 16.30 2.39
CA VAL A 137 -19.11 16.27 3.39
C VAL A 137 -19.42 17.70 3.74
N ASP A 138 -20.59 18.17 3.31
CA ASP A 138 -21.08 19.51 3.63
C ASP A 138 -22.22 19.39 4.66
N PRO A 139 -21.98 19.82 5.92
CA PRO A 139 -23.01 19.81 6.95
C PRO A 139 -24.23 20.67 6.60
N LEU A 140 -24.09 21.63 5.68
CA LEU A 140 -25.11 22.63 5.35
C LEU A 140 -26.06 22.20 4.22
N THR A 141 -25.66 21.24 3.38
CA THR A 141 -26.40 20.90 2.14
C THR A 141 -26.77 19.42 1.97
N GLY A 142 -26.26 18.52 2.81
CA GLY A 142 -26.52 17.07 2.71
C GLY A 142 -27.42 16.50 3.82
N PRO A 143 -28.22 15.44 3.53
CA PRO A 143 -29.05 14.75 4.53
C PRO A 143 -28.23 13.76 5.39
N GLY A 144 -27.01 14.14 5.79
CA GLY A 144 -26.10 13.32 6.58
C GLY A 144 -26.03 13.80 8.02
N LYS A 145 -26.39 12.95 8.97
CA LYS A 145 -26.06 13.15 10.39
C LYS A 145 -24.53 13.07 10.49
N GLY A 146 -23.86 14.23 10.55
CA GLY A 146 -22.40 14.31 10.70
C GLY A 146 -21.95 13.55 11.95
N VAL A 147 -20.68 13.15 11.98
CA VAL A 147 -20.08 12.53 13.17
C VAL A 147 -19.84 13.65 14.17
N HIS A 148 -20.36 13.55 15.39
CA HIS A 148 -20.13 14.56 16.44
C HIS A 148 -19.04 14.11 17.41
N PHE A 149 -18.56 15.01 18.28
CA PHE A 149 -17.66 14.61 19.36
C PHE A 149 -18.30 13.65 20.37
N SER A 150 -19.63 13.58 20.42
CA SER A 150 -20.38 12.57 21.18
C SER A 150 -20.23 11.16 20.63
N ASP A 151 -19.95 11.03 19.32
CA ASP A 151 -19.83 9.77 18.61
C ASP A 151 -18.37 9.25 18.60
N VAL A 152 -17.44 10.01 19.17
CA VAL A 152 -16.05 9.60 19.38
C VAL A 152 -15.87 9.35 20.88
N ALA A 153 -15.75 8.11 21.32
CA ALA A 153 -15.47 7.81 22.72
C ALA A 153 -13.97 7.93 23.04
N GLY A 154 -13.62 8.32 24.28
CA GLY A 154 -12.23 8.53 24.69
C GLY A 154 -11.56 9.75 24.03
N LEU A 155 -10.24 9.66 23.83
CA LEU A 155 -9.38 10.65 23.18
C LEU A 155 -9.46 12.03 23.84
N ARG A 156 -9.51 12.09 25.18
CA ARG A 156 -9.76 13.35 25.91
C ARG A 156 -8.73 14.43 25.59
N GLU A 157 -7.44 14.06 25.57
CA GLU A 157 -6.34 14.98 25.29
C GLU A 157 -6.36 15.44 23.83
N ALA A 158 -6.47 14.50 22.89
CA ALA A 158 -6.57 14.82 21.47
C ALA A 158 -7.80 15.70 21.16
N LYS A 159 -8.94 15.48 21.82
CA LYS A 159 -10.14 16.34 21.72
C LYS A 159 -9.88 17.77 22.19
N LEU A 160 -9.16 17.95 23.30
CA LEU A 160 -8.80 19.27 23.81
C LEU A 160 -7.93 20.02 22.80
N GLU A 161 -6.95 19.36 22.21
CA GLU A 161 -6.09 19.97 21.19
C GLU A 161 -6.84 20.32 19.91
N VAL A 162 -7.73 19.44 19.42
CA VAL A 162 -8.52 19.76 18.21
C VAL A 162 -9.63 20.78 18.45
N MET A 163 -10.09 20.96 19.70
CA MET A 163 -11.10 21.96 20.04
C MET A 163 -10.62 23.40 19.77
N GLU A 164 -9.31 23.67 19.85
CA GLU A 164 -8.74 24.97 19.45
C GLU A 164 -9.06 25.31 17.99
N PHE A 165 -9.00 24.32 17.09
CA PHE A 165 -9.32 24.50 15.67
C PHE A 165 -10.82 24.75 15.45
N VAL A 166 -11.68 24.06 16.21
CA VAL A 166 -13.13 24.27 16.18
C VAL A 166 -13.46 25.70 16.62
N ASP A 167 -12.90 26.14 17.74
CA ASP A 167 -13.14 27.48 18.27
C ASP A 167 -12.63 28.57 17.34
N TYR A 168 -11.47 28.35 16.71
CA TYR A 168 -10.94 29.25 15.70
C TYR A 168 -11.87 29.36 14.47
N LEU A 169 -12.34 28.22 13.94
CA LEU A 169 -13.24 28.22 12.77
C LEU A 169 -14.58 28.89 13.08
N LYS A 170 -15.08 28.79 14.31
CA LYS A 170 -16.30 29.47 14.76
C LYS A 170 -16.11 30.96 15.03
N ARG A 171 -14.97 31.36 15.62
CA ARG A 171 -14.71 32.73 16.11
C ARG A 171 -13.33 33.24 15.68
N PRO A 172 -13.05 33.36 14.37
CA PRO A 172 -11.72 33.71 13.88
C PRO A 172 -11.28 35.13 14.27
N GLU A 173 -12.22 36.07 14.37
CA GLU A 173 -11.94 37.48 14.70
C GLU A 173 -11.38 37.66 16.11
N HIS A 174 -11.77 36.81 17.06
CA HIS A 174 -11.25 36.84 18.43
C HIS A 174 -9.74 36.56 18.43
N TYR A 175 -9.30 35.51 17.74
CA TYR A 175 -7.89 35.15 17.62
C TYR A 175 -7.09 36.20 16.85
N LYS A 176 -7.65 36.77 15.77
CA LYS A 176 -7.01 37.86 15.01
C LYS A 176 -6.80 39.11 15.87
N SER A 177 -7.78 39.49 16.69
CA SER A 177 -7.70 40.67 17.56
C SER A 177 -6.60 40.55 18.61
N LEU A 178 -6.30 39.32 19.06
CA LEU A 178 -5.24 39.02 20.01
C LEU A 178 -3.86 38.87 19.35
N GLY A 179 -3.77 38.98 18.02
CA GLY A 179 -2.52 38.79 17.27
C GLY A 179 -2.03 37.34 17.23
N ALA A 180 -2.90 36.37 17.55
CA ALA A 180 -2.55 34.95 17.51
C ALA A 180 -2.34 34.50 16.05
N LYS A 181 -1.24 33.82 15.78
CA LYS A 181 -1.01 33.18 14.48
C LYS A 181 -1.89 31.94 14.40
N VAL A 182 -2.62 31.83 13.29
CA VAL A 182 -3.53 30.72 13.02
C VAL A 182 -2.71 29.46 12.73
N PRO A 183 -2.99 28.33 13.41
CA PRO A 183 -2.38 27.07 13.04
C PRO A 183 -2.91 26.66 11.67
N LYS A 184 -2.00 26.54 10.71
CA LYS A 184 -2.36 26.24 9.32
C LYS A 184 -2.70 24.76 9.13
N GLY A 185 -2.15 23.89 9.97
CA GLY A 185 -2.56 22.50 9.96
C GLY A 185 -2.11 21.66 11.14
N ALA A 186 -2.80 20.54 11.33
CA ALA A 186 -2.46 19.54 12.33
C ALA A 186 -2.23 18.18 11.69
N LEU A 187 -1.26 17.45 12.23
CA LEU A 187 -0.99 16.07 11.89
C LEU A 187 -1.44 15.17 13.05
N LEU A 188 -2.40 14.29 12.78
CA LEU A 188 -2.90 13.25 13.67
C LEU A 188 -2.00 12.02 13.55
N LEU A 189 -1.25 11.73 14.61
CA LEU A 189 -0.26 10.67 14.66
C LEU A 189 -0.76 9.52 15.53
N GLY A 190 -0.64 8.28 15.08
CA GLY A 190 -1.01 7.16 15.94
C GLY A 190 -1.14 5.83 15.22
N PRO A 191 -1.26 4.70 15.93
CA PRO A 191 -1.49 3.40 15.32
C PRO A 191 -2.83 3.37 14.55
N PRO A 192 -2.98 2.46 13.58
CA PRO A 192 -4.23 2.30 12.83
C PRO A 192 -5.39 1.95 13.77
N GLY A 193 -6.60 2.31 13.38
CA GLY A 193 -7.81 1.93 14.14
C GLY A 193 -8.11 2.75 15.40
N CYS A 194 -7.30 3.77 15.74
CA CYS A 194 -7.53 4.61 16.94
C CYS A 194 -8.42 5.85 16.68
N GLY A 195 -9.22 5.85 15.62
CA GLY A 195 -10.24 6.90 15.41
C GLY A 195 -9.74 8.24 14.85
N LYS A 196 -8.54 8.30 14.26
CA LYS A 196 -7.99 9.54 13.63
C LYS A 196 -8.95 10.17 12.61
N THR A 197 -9.45 9.36 11.67
CA THR A 197 -10.42 9.81 10.65
C THR A 197 -11.77 10.21 11.24
N LEU A 198 -12.21 9.53 12.31
CA LEU A 198 -13.45 9.87 13.02
C LEU A 198 -13.31 11.22 13.76
N LEU A 199 -12.17 11.44 14.41
CA LEU A 199 -11.88 12.70 15.09
C LEU A 199 -11.87 13.88 14.09
N ALA A 200 -11.21 13.72 12.94
CA ALA A 200 -11.18 14.77 11.91
C ALA A 200 -12.58 15.13 11.37
N LYS A 201 -13.43 14.12 11.12
CA LYS A 201 -14.84 14.32 10.73
C LYS A 201 -15.65 15.01 11.82
N ALA A 202 -15.37 14.68 13.08
CA ALA A 202 -16.02 15.32 14.22
C ALA A 202 -15.64 16.79 14.34
N VAL A 203 -14.38 17.14 14.17
CA VAL A 203 -13.92 18.55 14.17
C VAL A 203 -14.68 19.39 13.14
N ALA A 204 -14.85 18.88 11.92
CA ALA A 204 -15.57 19.61 10.87
C ALA A 204 -17.06 19.80 11.16
N THR A 205 -17.70 18.74 11.67
CA THR A 205 -19.12 18.76 12.04
C THR A 205 -19.35 19.72 13.21
N GLU A 206 -18.48 19.68 14.22
CA GLU A 206 -18.55 20.57 15.39
C GLU A 206 -18.29 22.02 15.03
N ALA A 207 -17.38 22.29 14.08
CA ALA A 207 -17.13 23.61 13.53
C ALA A 207 -18.22 24.09 12.55
N ASN A 208 -19.10 23.19 12.10
CA ASN A 208 -20.12 23.45 11.08
C ASN A 208 -19.54 24.02 9.77
N VAL A 209 -18.44 23.42 9.30
CA VAL A 209 -17.75 23.82 8.07
C VAL A 209 -17.66 22.66 7.07
N PRO A 210 -17.56 22.92 5.76
CA PRO A 210 -17.33 21.87 4.76
C PRO A 210 -16.05 21.07 5.03
N PHE A 211 -16.14 19.75 4.85
CA PHE A 211 -15.04 18.80 5.02
C PHE A 211 -14.67 18.18 3.67
N LEU A 212 -13.47 18.46 3.19
CA LEU A 212 -12.92 17.91 1.95
C LEU A 212 -11.93 16.80 2.32
N SER A 213 -12.31 15.54 2.10
CA SER A 213 -11.50 14.37 2.45
C SER A 213 -10.88 13.73 1.22
N MET A 214 -9.59 13.42 1.28
CA MET A 214 -8.85 12.72 0.23
C MET A 214 -7.87 11.72 0.86
N ASN A 215 -7.66 10.55 0.26
CA ASN A 215 -6.61 9.63 0.73
C ASN A 215 -5.28 9.95 0.02
N GLY A 216 -4.17 9.91 0.74
CA GLY A 216 -2.83 10.16 0.23
C GLY A 216 -2.46 9.30 -0.98
N SER A 217 -2.91 8.04 -1.01
CA SER A 217 -2.73 7.14 -2.15
C SER A 217 -3.41 7.62 -3.43
N GLU A 218 -4.46 8.45 -3.34
CA GLU A 218 -5.16 9.01 -4.51
C GLU A 218 -4.33 10.08 -5.23
N PHE A 219 -3.20 10.51 -4.68
CA PHE A 219 -2.29 11.42 -5.38
C PHE A 219 -1.18 10.69 -6.15
N ILE A 220 -1.00 9.39 -5.93
CA ILE A 220 0.02 8.58 -6.62
C ILE A 220 -0.66 7.91 -7.82
N GLU A 221 -0.19 8.20 -9.02
CA GLU A 221 -0.69 7.60 -10.25
C GLU A 221 0.46 7.03 -11.09
N MET A 222 0.14 6.42 -12.23
CA MET A 222 1.17 6.01 -13.21
C MET A 222 1.53 7.13 -14.18
N ILE A 223 0.74 8.21 -14.21
CA ILE A 223 0.87 9.31 -15.16
C ILE A 223 1.43 10.51 -14.42
N GLY A 224 2.69 10.83 -14.73
CA GLY A 224 3.39 11.95 -14.13
C GLY A 224 2.62 13.27 -14.23
N GLY A 225 2.56 14.00 -13.11
CA GLY A 225 1.93 15.32 -13.03
C GLY A 225 0.44 15.35 -12.72
N LEU A 226 -0.27 14.21 -12.74
CA LEU A 226 -1.67 14.15 -12.30
C LEU A 226 -1.82 14.41 -10.80
N GLY A 227 -0.93 13.86 -9.97
CA GLY A 227 -0.94 14.10 -8.52
C GLY A 227 -0.87 15.59 -8.18
N ALA A 228 0.08 16.31 -8.77
CA ALA A 228 0.20 17.76 -8.62
C ALA A 228 -1.02 18.54 -9.13
N ALA A 229 -1.65 18.10 -10.23
CA ALA A 229 -2.89 18.72 -10.71
C ALA A 229 -4.06 18.54 -9.72
N ARG A 230 -4.20 17.35 -9.13
CA ARG A 230 -5.21 17.07 -8.10
C ARG A 230 -4.99 17.91 -6.85
N VAL A 231 -3.74 18.07 -6.40
CA VAL A 231 -3.42 18.96 -5.28
C VAL A 231 -3.89 20.39 -5.57
N ARG A 232 -3.60 20.95 -6.76
CA ARG A 232 -4.06 22.30 -7.13
C ARG A 232 -5.59 22.42 -7.15
N ASP A 233 -6.27 21.41 -7.69
CA ASP A 233 -7.73 21.38 -7.77
C ASP A 233 -8.38 21.30 -6.38
N LEU A 234 -7.84 20.46 -5.48
CA LEU A 234 -8.28 20.34 -4.09
C LEU A 234 -8.22 21.69 -3.36
N PHE A 235 -7.08 22.40 -3.45
CA PHE A 235 -6.94 23.71 -2.81
C PHE A 235 -7.77 24.79 -3.48
N LYS A 236 -8.00 24.70 -4.79
CA LYS A 236 -8.90 25.61 -5.50
C LYS A 236 -10.35 25.46 -5.02
N GLU A 237 -10.82 24.22 -4.84
CA GLU A 237 -12.16 23.95 -4.32
C GLU A 237 -12.30 24.31 -2.83
N ALA A 238 -11.27 24.06 -2.02
CA ALA A 238 -11.24 24.49 -0.63
C ALA A 238 -11.37 26.01 -0.49
N ARG A 239 -10.60 26.78 -1.27
CA ARG A 239 -10.67 28.26 -1.26
C ARG A 239 -12.04 28.81 -1.60
N LYS A 240 -12.77 28.19 -2.54
CA LYS A 240 -14.14 28.59 -2.89
C LYS A 240 -15.15 28.34 -1.77
N ARG A 241 -14.84 27.41 -0.85
CA ARG A 241 -15.72 26.93 0.22
C ARG A 241 -15.26 27.39 1.61
N ALA A 242 -14.29 28.30 1.68
CA ALA A 242 -13.78 28.81 2.95
C ALA A 242 -14.89 29.52 3.75
N PRO A 243 -14.98 29.32 5.08
CA PRO A 243 -14.12 28.50 5.92
C PRO A 243 -14.37 26.99 5.73
N CYS A 244 -13.31 26.19 5.61
CA CYS A 244 -13.42 24.73 5.42
C CYS A 244 -12.22 23.97 5.99
N ILE A 245 -12.36 22.64 6.10
CA ILE A 245 -11.29 21.73 6.49
C ILE A 245 -10.90 20.85 5.30
N ILE A 246 -9.61 20.79 5.01
CA ILE A 246 -9.02 19.78 4.11
C ILE A 246 -8.46 18.66 4.97
N TYR A 247 -8.87 17.41 4.73
CA TYR A 247 -8.36 16.23 5.40
C TYR A 247 -7.65 15.28 4.43
N ILE A 248 -6.39 14.98 4.71
CA ILE A 248 -5.59 14.02 3.94
C ILE A 248 -5.29 12.80 4.82
N ASP A 249 -5.93 11.67 4.54
CA ASP A 249 -5.60 10.39 5.21
C ASP A 249 -4.33 9.77 4.61
N GLU A 250 -3.61 8.96 5.38
CA GLU A 250 -2.39 8.26 4.91
C GLU A 250 -1.41 9.18 4.16
N ILE A 251 -1.13 10.37 4.73
CA ILE A 251 -0.26 11.37 4.10
C ILE A 251 1.15 10.83 3.82
N ASP A 252 1.58 9.76 4.50
CA ASP A 252 2.84 9.08 4.26
C ASP A 252 2.96 8.44 2.86
N ALA A 253 1.84 8.26 2.15
CA ALA A 253 1.86 7.86 0.75
C ALA A 253 2.57 8.92 -0.13
N VAL A 254 2.25 10.20 0.05
CA VAL A 254 2.84 11.33 -0.71
C VAL A 254 4.01 12.00 0.01
N GLY A 255 4.04 11.93 1.33
CA GLY A 255 4.96 12.63 2.20
C GLY A 255 6.23 11.86 2.52
N ARG A 256 6.53 10.75 1.84
CA ARG A 256 7.66 9.90 2.18
C ARG A 256 8.99 10.61 1.94
N LYS A 257 9.87 10.56 2.94
CA LYS A 257 11.23 11.11 2.88
C LYS A 257 12.00 10.49 1.72
N ARG A 258 12.72 11.35 0.98
CA ARG A 258 13.68 10.98 -0.06
C ARG A 258 14.60 9.84 0.43
N SER A 259 14.46 8.65 -0.15
CA SER A 259 15.46 7.60 0.03
C SER A 259 16.72 8.02 -0.73
N ALA A 260 17.80 8.30 0.00
CA ALA A 260 19.12 8.63 -0.54
C ALA A 260 19.81 7.43 -1.23
N GLN A 261 19.05 6.44 -1.70
CA GLN A 261 19.61 5.25 -2.32
C GLN A 261 19.72 5.45 -3.83
N LEU A 262 20.97 5.63 -4.23
CA LEU A 262 21.45 5.83 -5.58
C LEU A 262 20.87 4.82 -6.59
N GLY A 263 20.38 5.33 -7.72
CA GLY A 263 20.96 4.90 -8.99
C GLY A 263 20.09 4.18 -10.01
N GLN A 264 18.87 3.71 -9.74
CA GLN A 264 18.08 3.03 -10.79
C GLN A 264 16.57 3.28 -10.69
N SER A 265 15.98 3.56 -11.85
CA SER A 265 14.55 3.67 -12.19
C SER A 265 13.84 5.00 -11.86
N GLY A 266 13.35 5.66 -12.92
CA GLY A 266 12.65 6.95 -12.92
C GLY A 266 11.25 6.97 -12.30
N ALA A 267 11.00 6.15 -11.27
CA ALA A 267 9.74 6.09 -10.54
C ALA A 267 9.69 7.05 -9.33
N SER A 268 10.82 7.63 -8.91
CA SER A 268 10.90 8.50 -7.72
C SER A 268 10.41 9.94 -7.94
N GLY A 269 10.22 10.39 -9.18
CA GLY A 269 9.96 11.81 -9.48
C GLY A 269 8.52 12.27 -9.24
N GLU A 270 7.54 11.38 -9.34
CA GLU A 270 6.11 11.77 -9.29
C GLU A 270 5.65 12.10 -7.86
N GLY A 271 6.02 11.26 -6.89
CA GLY A 271 5.74 11.52 -5.48
C GLY A 271 6.39 12.83 -5.02
N GLU A 272 7.62 13.09 -5.45
CA GLU A 272 8.34 14.34 -5.14
C GLU A 272 7.66 15.57 -5.76
N GLN A 273 7.24 15.48 -7.03
CA GLN A 273 6.54 16.59 -7.69
C GLN A 273 5.22 16.93 -6.99
N THR A 274 4.47 15.90 -6.61
CA THR A 274 3.20 16.03 -5.90
C THR A 274 3.39 16.61 -4.50
N LEU A 275 4.39 16.12 -3.75
CA LEU A 275 4.77 16.64 -2.44
C LEU A 275 5.15 18.12 -2.51
N ASN A 276 6.02 18.49 -3.45
CA ASN A 276 6.43 19.87 -3.63
C ASN A 276 5.24 20.78 -3.98
N GLN A 277 4.32 20.31 -4.80
CA GLN A 277 3.09 21.05 -5.09
C GLN A 277 2.23 21.24 -3.83
N LEU A 278 2.10 20.21 -2.97
CA LEU A 278 1.40 20.32 -1.70
C LEU A 278 2.06 21.37 -0.79
N LEU A 279 3.38 21.37 -0.69
CA LEU A 279 4.13 22.36 0.08
C LEU A 279 3.91 23.79 -0.43
N VAL A 280 3.92 23.98 -1.75
CA VAL A 280 3.67 25.29 -2.38
C VAL A 280 2.25 25.78 -2.09
N GLU A 281 1.24 24.92 -2.19
CA GLU A 281 -0.13 25.31 -1.84
C GLU A 281 -0.28 25.61 -0.35
N MET A 282 0.35 24.83 0.55
CA MET A 282 0.34 25.09 2.00
C MET A 282 0.99 26.43 2.37
N ASP A 283 2.14 26.75 1.79
CA ASP A 283 2.84 28.01 2.01
C ASP A 283 2.05 29.18 1.38
N GLY A 284 1.41 28.94 0.24
CA GLY A 284 0.58 29.88 -0.52
C GLY A 284 -0.78 30.19 0.10
N MET A 285 -1.26 29.40 1.07
CA MET A 285 -2.42 29.75 1.88
C MET A 285 -2.10 31.01 2.70
N ALA A 286 -2.56 32.17 2.20
CA ALA A 286 -2.49 33.41 2.93
C ALA A 286 -3.39 33.31 4.17
N SER A 287 -2.97 33.90 5.30
CA SER A 287 -3.70 33.91 6.58
C SER A 287 -5.13 34.49 6.52
N LYS A 288 -5.55 35.01 5.36
CA LYS A 288 -6.87 35.56 5.09
C LYS A 288 -7.90 34.47 4.74
N GLU A 289 -7.47 33.33 4.22
CA GLU A 289 -8.36 32.22 3.87
C GLU A 289 -8.50 31.30 5.09
N SER A 290 -9.69 31.22 5.69
CA SER A 290 -9.99 30.38 6.87
C SER A 290 -10.02 28.88 6.51
N VAL A 291 -8.95 28.38 5.91
CA VAL A 291 -8.77 26.97 5.52
C VAL A 291 -7.82 26.33 6.52
N VAL A 292 -8.26 25.23 7.14
CA VAL A 292 -7.46 24.43 8.07
C VAL A 292 -7.14 23.09 7.43
N MET A 293 -5.87 22.68 7.49
CA MET A 293 -5.45 21.37 7.01
C MET A 293 -5.30 20.36 8.15
N LEU A 294 -5.97 19.23 8.04
CA LEU A 294 -5.76 18.07 8.91
C LEU A 294 -5.15 16.95 8.06
N ALA A 295 -4.20 16.23 8.62
CA ALA A 295 -3.69 15.02 7.99
C ALA A 295 -3.51 13.92 9.02
N SER A 296 -3.52 12.66 8.60
CA SER A 296 -3.25 11.52 9.47
C SER A 296 -2.17 10.63 8.88
N THR A 297 -1.37 10.04 9.76
CA THR A 297 -0.45 8.97 9.38
C THR A 297 -0.31 7.95 10.51
N ASN A 298 0.00 6.72 10.14
CA ASN A 298 0.42 5.69 11.08
C ASN A 298 1.95 5.67 11.28
N ARG A 299 2.70 6.40 10.45
CA ARG A 299 4.16 6.30 10.34
C ARG A 299 4.81 7.69 10.23
N ALA A 300 4.92 8.37 11.36
CA ALA A 300 5.58 9.68 11.44
C ALA A 300 7.07 9.61 11.07
N ASP A 301 7.72 8.45 11.26
CA ASP A 301 9.14 8.21 11.06
C ASP A 301 9.60 8.34 9.61
N ILE A 302 8.71 8.01 8.66
CA ILE A 302 9.01 8.06 7.22
C ILE A 302 8.63 9.38 6.55
N LEU A 303 7.98 10.29 7.26
CA LEU A 303 7.55 11.57 6.69
C LEU A 303 8.71 12.52 6.42
N ASP A 304 8.58 13.30 5.37
CA ASP A 304 9.50 14.38 5.04
C ASP A 304 9.40 15.49 6.09
N LYS A 305 10.56 15.87 6.65
CA LYS A 305 10.68 16.96 7.64
C LYS A 305 10.18 18.31 7.10
N ALA A 306 10.11 18.49 5.79
CA ALA A 306 9.54 19.67 5.16
C ALA A 306 8.06 19.86 5.55
N LEU A 307 7.27 18.79 5.65
CA LEU A 307 5.86 18.86 6.03
C LEU A 307 5.66 19.33 7.47
N LEU A 308 6.62 18.99 8.35
CA LEU A 308 6.59 19.26 9.79
C LEU A 308 7.13 20.65 10.17
N ARG A 309 7.43 21.51 9.19
CA ARG A 309 7.97 22.85 9.46
C ARG A 309 6.85 23.80 9.91
N PRO A 310 7.15 24.78 10.79
CA PRO A 310 6.18 25.80 11.19
C PRO A 310 5.56 26.51 9.98
N GLY A 311 4.24 26.67 10.00
CA GLY A 311 3.46 27.20 8.87
C GLY A 311 2.91 26.14 7.92
N ARG A 312 3.15 24.85 8.18
CA ARG A 312 2.58 23.72 7.45
C ARG A 312 1.75 22.85 8.41
N PHE A 313 2.22 21.66 8.75
CA PHE A 313 1.69 20.90 9.89
C PHE A 313 2.45 21.31 11.14
N ASP A 314 2.01 22.39 11.77
CA ASP A 314 2.64 22.97 12.94
C ASP A 314 2.18 22.34 14.26
N ARG A 315 1.00 21.70 14.27
CA ARG A 315 0.52 20.90 15.39
C ARG A 315 0.69 19.40 15.11
N HIS A 316 1.18 18.67 16.10
CA HIS A 316 1.29 17.21 16.06
C HIS A 316 0.48 16.64 17.23
N ILE A 317 -0.67 16.04 16.92
CA ILE A 317 -1.60 15.51 17.91
C ILE A 317 -1.39 14.00 17.96
N LEU A 318 -0.88 13.51 19.09
CA LEU A 318 -0.65 12.09 19.31
C LEU A 318 -1.96 11.41 19.76
N ILE A 319 -2.29 10.31 19.09
CA ILE A 319 -3.45 9.47 19.36
C ILE A 319 -2.89 8.06 19.57
N ASP A 320 -2.77 7.64 20.82
CA ASP A 320 -2.27 6.31 21.18
C ASP A 320 -3.43 5.30 21.32
N PHE A 321 -3.09 4.05 21.65
CA PHE A 321 -4.08 3.06 22.05
C PHE A 321 -4.88 3.53 23.27
N PRO A 322 -6.19 3.21 23.33
CA PRO A 322 -7.06 3.66 24.41
C PRO A 322 -6.70 3.03 25.76
N ASP A 323 -6.73 3.85 26.80
CA ASP A 323 -6.61 3.43 28.19
C ASP A 323 -7.83 2.59 28.65
N LEU A 324 -7.72 1.90 29.78
CA LEU A 324 -8.80 1.08 30.34
C LEU A 324 -10.16 1.82 30.42
N ILE A 325 -10.13 3.08 30.86
CA ILE A 325 -11.33 3.92 30.98
C ILE A 325 -11.88 4.26 29.60
N GLU A 326 -11.01 4.58 28.63
CA GLU A 326 -11.42 4.90 27.27
C GLU A 326 -11.97 3.67 26.54
N ARG A 327 -11.36 2.49 26.72
CA ARG A 327 -11.88 1.22 26.21
C ARG A 327 -13.30 0.95 26.72
N LYS A 328 -13.57 1.17 28.02
CA LYS A 328 -14.92 1.06 28.58
C LYS A 328 -15.92 1.96 27.86
N GLN A 329 -15.57 3.22 27.62
CA GLN A 329 -16.42 4.18 26.91
C GLN A 329 -16.65 3.78 25.45
N ILE A 330 -15.61 3.28 24.77
CA ILE A 330 -15.71 2.80 23.39
C ILE A 330 -16.62 1.57 23.30
N PHE A 331 -16.50 0.61 24.23
CA PHE A 331 -17.43 -0.51 24.33
C PHE A 331 -18.86 -0.04 24.53
N GLU A 332 -19.11 0.86 25.48
CA GLU A 332 -20.46 1.40 25.72
C GLU A 332 -21.07 2.06 24.49
N LEU A 333 -20.28 2.80 23.72
CA LEU A 333 -20.73 3.43 22.49
C LEU A 333 -21.17 2.39 21.45
N HIS A 334 -20.35 1.38 21.19
CA HIS A 334 -20.67 0.35 20.18
C HIS A 334 -21.77 -0.61 20.65
N LEU A 335 -21.80 -0.95 21.94
CA LEU A 335 -22.81 -1.83 22.55
C LEU A 335 -24.22 -1.21 22.51
N LYS A 336 -24.37 0.12 22.55
CA LYS A 336 -25.67 0.80 22.39
C LYS A 336 -26.39 0.46 21.08
N SER A 337 -25.65 0.08 20.03
CA SER A 337 -26.21 -0.26 18.72
C SER A 337 -26.62 -1.72 18.57
N ILE A 338 -26.35 -2.56 19.58
CA ILE A 338 -26.54 -4.01 19.55
C ILE A 338 -27.70 -4.39 20.48
N ALA A 339 -28.50 -5.36 20.06
CA ALA A 339 -29.56 -5.95 20.90
C ALA A 339 -28.95 -6.85 21.98
N LEU A 340 -28.72 -6.29 23.17
CA LEU A 340 -28.15 -6.97 24.33
C LEU A 340 -29.23 -7.50 25.28
N GLU A 341 -28.87 -8.49 26.10
CA GLU A 341 -29.73 -9.01 27.17
C GLU A 341 -29.79 -8.04 28.37
N ASP A 342 -28.63 -7.48 28.77
CA ASP A 342 -28.51 -6.47 29.82
C ASP A 342 -28.04 -5.10 29.29
N VAL A 343 -28.03 -4.10 30.17
CA VAL A 343 -27.50 -2.77 29.86
C VAL A 343 -26.01 -2.81 29.46
N PRO A 344 -25.55 -1.97 28.50
CA PRO A 344 -24.16 -1.96 28.05
C PRO A 344 -23.09 -1.86 29.14
N ASP A 345 -23.35 -1.10 30.21
CA ASP A 345 -22.43 -0.88 31.34
C ASP A 345 -22.11 -2.18 32.10
N PHE A 346 -23.04 -3.14 32.11
CA PHE A 346 -22.84 -4.45 32.73
C PHE A 346 -21.69 -5.23 32.08
N TYR A 347 -21.53 -5.09 30.75
CA TYR A 347 -20.51 -5.79 29.98
C TYR A 347 -19.23 -4.98 29.81
N SER A 348 -19.34 -3.66 29.63
CA SER A 348 -18.23 -2.78 29.23
C SER A 348 -17.03 -2.86 30.17
N LYS A 349 -17.26 -2.86 31.50
CA LYS A 349 -16.20 -2.92 32.50
C LYS A 349 -15.37 -4.19 32.37
N ARG A 350 -16.02 -5.35 32.23
CA ARG A 350 -15.31 -6.63 32.09
C ARG A 350 -14.56 -6.68 30.76
N LEU A 351 -15.22 -6.34 29.66
CA LEU A 351 -14.60 -6.38 28.33
C LEU A 351 -13.37 -5.48 28.23
N ALA A 352 -13.40 -4.29 28.82
CA ALA A 352 -12.25 -3.38 28.83
C ALA A 352 -11.00 -3.97 29.51
N HIS A 353 -11.18 -4.85 30.52
CA HIS A 353 -10.08 -5.58 31.17
C HIS A 353 -9.63 -6.81 30.35
N LEU A 354 -10.52 -7.40 29.55
CA LEU A 354 -10.20 -8.56 28.69
C LEU A 354 -9.46 -8.17 27.41
N THR A 355 -9.46 -6.89 27.04
CA THR A 355 -8.90 -6.38 25.77
C THR A 355 -7.81 -5.31 25.96
N PRO A 356 -6.75 -5.55 26.76
CA PRO A 356 -5.63 -4.63 26.85
C PRO A 356 -4.92 -4.49 25.49
N GLY A 357 -4.50 -3.27 25.15
CA GLY A 357 -3.82 -2.97 23.89
C GLY A 357 -4.69 -2.97 22.63
N PHE A 358 -6.02 -3.15 22.75
CA PHE A 358 -6.92 -3.11 21.59
C PHE A 358 -7.13 -1.66 21.12
N SER A 359 -7.15 -1.46 19.80
CA SER A 359 -7.57 -0.18 19.21
C SER A 359 -9.08 -0.01 19.26
N GLY A 360 -9.58 1.21 19.01
CA GLY A 360 -11.02 1.46 18.90
C GLY A 360 -11.69 0.62 17.80
N ALA A 361 -11.00 0.41 16.69
CA ALA A 361 -11.48 -0.44 15.60
C ALA A 361 -11.54 -1.93 16.01
N ASP A 362 -10.57 -2.41 16.80
CA ASP A 362 -10.60 -3.78 17.31
C ASP A 362 -11.79 -3.99 18.25
N ILE A 363 -12.08 -3.01 19.12
CA ILE A 363 -13.24 -3.03 20.02
C ILE A 363 -14.56 -3.04 19.23
N ALA A 364 -14.67 -2.21 18.19
CA ALA A 364 -15.83 -2.22 17.30
C ALA A 364 -16.00 -3.59 16.62
N ASN A 365 -14.89 -4.21 16.22
CA ASN A 365 -14.89 -5.54 15.63
C ASN A 365 -15.31 -6.64 16.62
N VAL A 366 -14.88 -6.57 17.89
CA VAL A 366 -15.36 -7.48 18.96
C VAL A 366 -16.88 -7.40 19.09
N CYS A 367 -17.43 -6.18 19.14
CA CYS A 367 -18.87 -5.98 19.27
C CYS A 367 -19.63 -6.56 18.06
N ASN A 368 -19.12 -6.34 16.85
CA ASN A 368 -19.72 -6.86 15.62
C ASN A 368 -19.64 -8.39 15.54
N GLU A 369 -18.48 -8.99 15.85
CA GLU A 369 -18.31 -10.46 15.84
C GLU A 369 -19.19 -11.15 16.89
N ALA A 370 -19.43 -10.51 18.05
CA ALA A 370 -20.36 -11.02 19.05
C ALA A 370 -21.80 -11.06 18.51
N ALA A 371 -22.24 -10.01 17.82
CA ALA A 371 -23.55 -9.97 17.17
C ALA A 371 -23.66 -11.03 16.05
N LEU A 372 -22.62 -11.19 15.23
CA LEU A 372 -22.58 -12.24 14.20
C LEU A 372 -22.59 -13.65 14.80
N HIS A 373 -21.92 -13.87 15.93
CA HIS A 373 -21.95 -15.14 16.64
C HIS A 373 -23.34 -15.47 17.19
N ALA A 374 -24.00 -14.50 17.83
CA ALA A 374 -25.38 -14.63 18.32
C ALA A 374 -26.36 -14.94 17.17
N ALA A 375 -26.22 -14.25 16.03
CA ALA A 375 -27.03 -14.46 14.85
C ALA A 375 -26.85 -15.86 14.24
N ARG A 376 -25.61 -16.36 14.13
CA ARG A 376 -25.33 -17.74 13.69
C ARG A 376 -25.93 -18.79 14.62
N SER A 377 -25.94 -18.52 15.92
CA SER A 377 -26.52 -19.38 16.94
C SER A 377 -28.04 -19.21 17.06
N LYS A 378 -28.67 -18.39 16.19
CA LYS A 378 -30.11 -18.08 16.18
C LYS A 378 -30.64 -17.54 17.52
N GLN A 379 -29.79 -16.81 18.24
CA GLN A 379 -30.16 -16.15 19.49
C GLN A 379 -30.88 -14.83 19.19
N LYS A 380 -31.80 -14.41 20.09
CA LYS A 380 -32.54 -13.14 19.96
C LYS A 380 -31.76 -11.93 20.47
N HIS A 381 -30.92 -12.15 21.47
CA HIS A 381 -30.10 -11.12 22.12
C HIS A 381 -28.66 -11.59 22.22
N VAL A 382 -27.72 -10.65 22.23
CA VAL A 382 -26.31 -10.91 22.46
C VAL A 382 -26.07 -11.03 23.97
N ASN A 383 -25.75 -12.24 24.42
CA ASN A 383 -25.37 -12.53 25.81
C ASN A 383 -23.85 -12.33 26.07
N ARG A 384 -23.43 -12.51 27.33
CA ARG A 384 -22.01 -12.48 27.76
C ARG A 384 -21.13 -13.45 26.96
N GLU A 385 -21.59 -14.69 26.74
CA GLU A 385 -20.80 -15.75 26.10
C GLU A 385 -20.42 -15.39 24.66
N ASN A 386 -21.32 -14.72 23.93
CA ASN A 386 -21.02 -14.23 22.58
C ASN A 386 -19.91 -13.17 22.57
N LEU A 387 -19.92 -12.27 23.55
CA LEU A 387 -18.93 -11.20 23.68
C LEU A 387 -17.56 -11.78 24.08
N GLU A 388 -17.52 -12.71 25.04
CA GLU A 388 -16.29 -13.41 25.42
C GLU A 388 -15.74 -14.26 24.26
N TYR A 389 -16.61 -14.96 23.53
CA TYR A 389 -16.24 -15.67 22.30
C TYR A 389 -15.59 -14.74 21.26
N ALA A 390 -16.15 -13.54 21.06
CA ALA A 390 -15.62 -12.57 20.10
C ALA A 390 -14.24 -12.07 20.51
N VAL A 391 -14.01 -11.78 21.79
CA VAL A 391 -12.68 -11.43 22.31
C VAL A 391 -11.69 -12.58 22.06
N GLU A 392 -12.06 -13.81 22.43
CA GLU A 392 -11.21 -14.99 22.22
C GLU A 392 -10.86 -15.21 20.74
N ARG A 393 -11.85 -15.03 19.86
CA ARG A 393 -11.66 -15.17 18.41
C ARG A 393 -10.69 -14.14 17.86
N LEU A 394 -10.71 -12.91 18.38
CA LEU A 394 -9.80 -11.85 17.95
C LEU A 394 -8.37 -12.05 18.49
N VAL A 395 -8.23 -12.49 19.74
CA VAL A 395 -6.92 -12.76 20.37
C VAL A 395 -6.28 -14.05 19.83
N GLY A 396 -7.01 -15.16 19.86
CA GLY A 396 -6.49 -16.50 19.56
C GLY A 396 -6.74 -17.00 18.14
N GLY A 397 -7.58 -16.30 17.36
CA GLY A 397 -7.99 -16.73 16.03
C GLY A 397 -9.21 -17.67 16.03
N THR A 398 -9.56 -18.14 14.84
CA THR A 398 -10.70 -19.03 14.61
C THR A 398 -10.42 -20.46 15.07
N GLU A 399 -11.43 -21.12 15.63
CA GLU A 399 -11.35 -22.54 16.03
C GLU A 399 -11.22 -23.46 14.83
N LYS A 400 -10.22 -24.36 14.86
CA LYS A 400 -10.06 -25.42 13.87
C LYS A 400 -10.86 -26.64 14.30
N ARG A 401 -12.14 -26.72 13.87
CA ARG A 401 -12.99 -27.89 14.13
C ARG A 401 -12.55 -29.16 13.40
N ASN A 402 -11.86 -29.02 12.26
CA ASN A 402 -11.48 -30.15 11.39
C ASN A 402 -10.08 -30.73 11.67
N HIS A 403 -9.33 -30.22 12.65
CA HIS A 403 -8.02 -30.78 13.01
C HIS A 403 -8.17 -31.77 14.16
N ALA A 404 -8.43 -33.03 13.83
CA ALA A 404 -8.52 -34.10 14.81
C ALA A 404 -7.11 -34.44 15.34
N MET A 405 -6.79 -33.98 16.56
CA MET A 405 -5.59 -34.40 17.29
C MET A 405 -5.75 -35.82 17.83
N SER A 406 -4.68 -36.61 17.81
CA SER A 406 -4.65 -37.93 18.46
C SER A 406 -4.83 -37.80 19.98
N PRO A 407 -5.33 -38.84 20.68
CA PRO A 407 -5.46 -38.82 22.14
C PRO A 407 -4.14 -38.52 22.86
N GLN A 408 -3.03 -39.04 22.34
CA GLN A 408 -1.68 -38.80 22.88
C GLN A 408 -1.26 -37.33 22.72
N GLU A 409 -1.48 -36.73 21.56
CA GLU A 409 -1.20 -35.30 21.34
C GLU A 409 -2.07 -34.42 22.24
N LYS A 410 -3.37 -34.73 22.37
CA LYS A 410 -4.26 -34.02 23.29
C LYS A 410 -3.76 -34.06 24.73
N GLN A 411 -3.26 -35.22 25.18
CA GLN A 411 -2.69 -35.36 26.52
C GLN A 411 -1.42 -34.52 26.70
N VAL A 412 -0.52 -34.50 25.71
CA VAL A 412 0.69 -33.67 25.72
C VAL A 412 0.33 -32.19 25.78
N VAL A 413 -0.62 -31.74 24.98
CA VAL A 413 -1.10 -30.34 24.98
C VAL A 413 -1.76 -30.01 26.31
N ALA A 414 -2.58 -30.89 26.86
CA ALA A 414 -3.20 -30.69 28.16
C ALA A 414 -2.16 -30.48 29.27
N TYR A 415 -1.10 -31.28 29.31
CA TYR A 415 0.00 -31.09 30.26
C TYR A 415 0.79 -29.80 30.02
N HIS A 416 1.01 -29.44 28.75
CA HIS A 416 1.69 -28.20 28.38
C HIS A 416 0.93 -26.97 28.89
N GLU A 417 -0.35 -26.86 28.55
CA GLU A 417 -1.20 -25.74 28.96
C GLU A 417 -1.42 -25.72 30.49
N SER A 418 -1.54 -26.90 31.11
CA SER A 418 -1.63 -27.01 32.58
C SER A 418 -0.35 -26.56 33.29
N GLY A 419 0.81 -26.69 32.65
CA GLY A 419 2.08 -26.20 33.17
C GLY A 419 2.11 -24.68 33.21
N HIS A 420 1.74 -24.04 32.10
CA HIS A 420 1.56 -22.59 32.03
C HIS A 420 0.58 -22.08 33.09
N ALA A 421 -0.59 -22.72 33.19
CA ALA A 421 -1.64 -22.35 34.13
C ALA A 421 -1.21 -22.46 35.59
N LEU A 422 -0.58 -23.58 35.98
CA LEU A 422 -0.18 -23.83 37.35
C LEU A 422 0.94 -22.88 37.78
N VAL A 423 1.99 -22.74 36.97
CA VAL A 423 3.11 -21.83 37.28
C VAL A 423 2.62 -20.39 37.30
N GLY A 424 1.78 -20.00 36.34
CA GLY A 424 1.16 -18.67 36.30
C GLY A 424 0.27 -18.39 37.52
N TRP A 425 -0.36 -19.40 38.10
CA TRP A 425 -1.17 -19.26 39.33
C TRP A 425 -0.33 -19.18 40.61
N MET A 426 0.84 -19.85 40.65
CA MET A 426 1.69 -19.93 41.84
C MET A 426 2.63 -18.73 42.01
N LEU A 427 2.95 -18.04 40.93
CA LEU A 427 3.83 -16.87 40.93
C LEU A 427 3.04 -15.58 41.22
N GLU A 428 3.66 -14.62 41.90
CA GLU A 428 2.99 -13.42 42.42
C GLU A 428 2.85 -12.33 41.35
N HIS A 429 3.85 -12.24 40.48
CA HIS A 429 4.04 -11.16 39.52
C HIS A 429 3.72 -11.58 38.08
N THR A 430 2.97 -12.66 37.91
CA THR A 430 2.45 -13.11 36.62
C THR A 430 1.15 -12.41 36.25
N ASP A 431 0.86 -12.45 34.95
CA ASP A 431 -0.40 -11.95 34.39
C ASP A 431 -1.57 -12.85 34.84
N ALA A 432 -2.75 -12.26 35.02
CA ALA A 432 -3.90 -13.00 35.54
C ALA A 432 -4.39 -14.01 34.49
N LEU A 433 -4.40 -15.29 34.86
CA LEU A 433 -4.92 -16.37 34.03
C LEU A 433 -6.45 -16.34 34.00
N LEU A 434 -7.04 -16.18 32.81
CA LEU A 434 -8.49 -16.17 32.62
C LEU A 434 -9.06 -17.54 32.29
N LYS A 435 -8.46 -18.18 31.29
CA LYS A 435 -8.99 -19.38 30.67
C LYS A 435 -7.87 -20.15 30.01
N VAL A 436 -7.98 -21.47 30.10
CA VAL A 436 -7.06 -22.42 29.48
C VAL A 436 -7.87 -23.31 28.56
N THR A 437 -7.42 -23.48 27.33
CA THR A 437 -8.08 -24.37 26.36
C THR A 437 -7.07 -25.21 25.61
N ILE A 438 -7.44 -26.47 25.34
CA ILE A 438 -6.68 -27.40 24.48
C ILE A 438 -7.30 -27.48 23.08
N VAL A 439 -8.23 -26.58 22.75
CA VAL A 439 -8.89 -26.54 21.43
C VAL A 439 -7.97 -25.81 20.45
N PRO A 440 -7.60 -26.43 19.32
CA PRO A 440 -6.65 -25.85 18.38
C PRO A 440 -7.26 -24.65 17.64
N ARG A 441 -6.45 -23.61 17.46
CA ARG A 441 -6.86 -22.36 16.79
C ARG A 441 -6.03 -22.13 15.50
N THR A 442 -6.45 -21.20 14.65
CA THR A 442 -5.83 -20.97 13.33
C THR A 442 -4.37 -20.54 13.41
N ASN A 443 -3.96 -19.82 14.46
CA ASN A 443 -2.59 -19.33 14.68
C ASN A 443 -1.58 -20.40 15.14
N LEU A 444 -1.71 -21.64 14.66
CA LEU A 444 -0.77 -22.76 14.90
C LEU A 444 -0.58 -23.17 16.37
N ALA A 445 -1.39 -22.65 17.29
CA ALA A 445 -1.41 -23.06 18.69
C ALA A 445 -2.32 -24.29 18.85
N LEU A 446 -1.75 -25.40 19.34
CA LEU A 446 -2.47 -26.66 19.63
C LEU A 446 -3.35 -26.53 20.89
N GLY A 447 -3.01 -25.59 21.77
CA GLY A 447 -3.76 -25.11 22.92
C GLY A 447 -3.41 -23.63 23.17
N PHE A 448 -4.11 -22.97 24.08
CA PHE A 448 -3.83 -21.59 24.45
C PHE A 448 -4.27 -21.29 25.89
N ALA A 449 -3.39 -20.62 26.64
CA ALA A 449 -3.69 -20.00 27.92
C ALA A 449 -3.85 -18.48 27.72
N GLN A 450 -5.04 -17.97 28.07
CA GLN A 450 -5.34 -16.55 27.96
C GLN A 450 -4.94 -15.83 29.26
N TYR A 451 -4.03 -14.88 29.13
CA TYR A 451 -3.58 -14.00 30.21
C TYR A 451 -4.12 -12.59 29.99
N ILE A 452 -4.48 -11.91 31.08
CA ILE A 452 -4.69 -10.46 31.07
C ILE A 452 -3.38 -9.81 31.49
N PRO A 453 -2.63 -9.20 30.56
CA PRO A 453 -1.52 -8.37 30.94
C PRO A 453 -2.01 -7.17 31.75
N ARG A 454 -1.24 -6.81 32.78
CA ARG A 454 -1.46 -5.55 33.51
C ARG A 454 -1.13 -4.38 32.57
N ASP A 455 -1.91 -3.30 32.64
CA ASP A 455 -1.67 -2.03 31.91
C ASP A 455 -0.46 -1.28 32.56
N GLN A 456 0.69 -1.94 32.68
CA GLN A 456 1.92 -1.37 33.23
C GLN A 456 2.99 -1.22 32.14
N LYS A 457 3.67 -0.06 32.14
CA LYS A 457 4.70 0.28 31.14
C LYS A 457 6.12 -0.09 31.59
N LEU A 458 6.33 -0.27 32.89
CA LEU A 458 7.64 -0.58 33.49
C LEU A 458 7.57 -1.96 34.14
N TYR A 459 8.64 -2.74 33.99
CA TYR A 459 8.77 -4.06 34.59
C TYR A 459 10.00 -4.14 35.49
N THR A 460 9.86 -4.79 36.64
CA THR A 460 10.99 -5.13 37.52
C THR A 460 11.74 -6.36 37.01
N LYS A 461 12.92 -6.62 37.57
CA LYS A 461 13.71 -7.82 37.22
C LYS A 461 12.95 -9.08 37.64
N GLU A 462 12.32 -9.05 38.80
CA GLU A 462 11.53 -10.14 39.38
C GLU A 462 10.31 -10.45 38.51
N GLU A 463 9.55 -9.44 38.10
CA GLU A 463 8.41 -9.58 37.17
C GLU A 463 8.81 -10.25 35.85
N LEU A 464 9.92 -9.82 35.25
CA LEU A 464 10.42 -10.42 34.01
C LEU A 464 10.87 -11.87 34.22
N PHE A 465 11.55 -12.15 35.33
CA PHE A 465 12.00 -13.50 35.67
C PHE A 465 10.80 -14.44 35.86
N GLU A 466 9.76 -14.01 36.58
CA GLU A 466 8.55 -14.82 36.78
C GLU A 466 7.77 -15.05 35.49
N ARG A 467 7.69 -14.05 34.60
CA ARG A 467 7.15 -14.25 33.24
C ARG A 467 7.94 -15.30 32.45
N MET A 468 9.27 -15.30 32.57
CA MET A 468 10.11 -16.34 31.95
C MET A 468 9.79 -17.72 32.53
N CYS A 469 9.68 -17.84 33.86
CA CYS A 469 9.31 -19.09 34.54
C CYS A 469 7.94 -19.61 34.07
N MET A 470 6.91 -18.75 34.02
CA MET A 470 5.58 -19.12 33.51
C MET A 470 5.64 -19.60 32.06
N THR A 471 6.41 -18.92 31.21
CA THR A 471 6.57 -19.29 29.80
C THR A 471 7.33 -20.62 29.64
N LEU A 472 8.24 -20.96 30.55
CA LEU A 472 8.94 -22.24 30.55
C LEU A 472 8.14 -23.39 31.21
N GLY A 473 7.15 -23.05 32.04
CA GLY A 473 6.34 -24.02 32.79
C GLY A 473 5.61 -25.05 31.93
N GLY A 474 5.20 -24.67 30.72
CA GLY A 474 4.60 -25.62 29.77
C GLY A 474 5.56 -26.69 29.26
N ARG A 475 6.88 -26.43 29.27
CA ARG A 475 7.89 -27.40 28.82
C ARG A 475 8.33 -28.35 29.93
N GLU A 476 8.55 -27.85 31.15
CA GLU A 476 9.07 -28.67 32.27
C GLU A 476 8.13 -29.81 32.67
N ARG A 477 6.82 -29.57 32.64
CA ARG A 477 5.82 -30.58 33.01
C ARG A 477 5.78 -31.78 32.04
N LYS A 478 6.23 -31.60 30.80
CA LYS A 478 6.39 -32.70 29.84
C LYS A 478 7.53 -33.66 30.21
N MET A 479 8.56 -33.18 30.91
CA MET A 479 9.73 -34.01 31.29
C MET A 479 9.52 -34.81 32.58
N THR A 480 8.72 -34.30 33.52
CA THR A 480 8.55 -34.92 34.86
C THR A 480 7.62 -36.12 34.88
N TRP A 481 6.68 -36.23 33.93
CA TRP A 481 5.68 -37.30 33.86
C TRP A 481 6.02 -38.41 32.85
N THR A 482 7.13 -38.28 32.12
CA THR A 482 7.67 -39.31 31.21
C THR A 482 8.75 -40.19 31.87
N LYS A 483 8.89 -40.10 33.20
CA LYS A 483 9.55 -41.12 34.03
C LYS A 483 8.47 -41.88 34.77
#